data_AF-M1CZI0-F1
#
_entry.id   AF-M1CZI0-F1
#
_cell.length_a   1.000
_cell.length_b   1.000
_cell.length_c   1.000
_cell.angle_alpha   90.00
_cell.angle_beta   90.00
_cell.angle_gamma   90.00
#
_symmetry.space_group_name_H-M   'P 1'
#
loop_
_entity.id
_entity.type
_entity.pdbx_description
1 polymer ?
#
loop_
_entity_poly.entity_id
_entity_poly.type
_entity_poly.pdbx_seq_one_letter_code
_entity_poly.pdbx_strand_id
1 'polypeptide(L)'
;MKWERFPFKFLRPYGENPGSRFEDVQTPLRGMEIALDNSPSFPVEILNSDQKSVLHMLGEHIPKQVNNMSLESSATVPESNQENTQKFFQTLQPTKKDLPSLFFLFCLNLLLNKPITNSPSSTNPKQQNQQGFFQNYLSITKSNKRFMAAFKCSLSLGLAIYFGSIYSKDNGFWAGLPVAISLAGSREATFKVANVKAQGTVLGTIYGILGCFVFEKYVQIRFLSLLPWFIVSSFLRQSTMYGQAGGLSAIIGALLILGRKGFGLPSEFAIARITETFIGLSCSIIVEILLQPTRATTLAKLQLSKSFEILNESISLISFGSIGNLVESQNKLKSHIIEMGKFIAEAEAEPNFWFVPFHSVCYRKLMGSLTKMLEYLHFGSQAFMLLEQESGGAIDNFVHKLDGDIKLFKDFVGSSMKCFEEVSLVKSLEILDKEFEKKKLSVDVELGTSQSSSYCNIIRYASEEEIDENFRSYFEHSKEFVDQIVNGEELKGQVVLSLSALGFCMDGLVKETKEIEKAIKEVVQWENPSSHVNLHDISCKVRALANIIVAN
;
A
#
# COMPACT_ATOMS: atom_id res chain seq x y z
N MET A 1 -30.72 -38.87 35.02
CA MET A 1 -30.01 -38.90 33.72
C MET A 1 -30.20 -37.55 33.03
N LYS A 2 -29.14 -36.74 33.00
CA LYS A 2 -29.05 -35.51 32.18
C LYS A 2 -27.82 -35.71 31.31
N TRP A 3 -28.04 -35.80 30.00
CA TRP A 3 -26.99 -35.89 29.01
C TRP A 3 -26.30 -34.53 28.83
N GLU A 4 -25.00 -34.60 28.59
CA GLU A 4 -23.99 -33.55 28.63
C GLU A 4 -24.21 -32.44 27.59
N ARG A 5 -24.03 -31.18 28.00
CA ARG A 5 -23.74 -30.06 27.10
C ARG A 5 -22.24 -29.80 27.12
N PHE A 6 -21.58 -30.00 25.98
CA PHE A 6 -20.21 -29.56 25.74
C PHE A 6 -20.09 -28.04 25.93
N PRO A 7 -19.06 -27.53 26.64
CA PRO A 7 -18.84 -26.09 26.75
C PRO A 7 -18.17 -25.58 25.47
N PHE A 8 -18.93 -24.83 24.66
CA PHE A 8 -18.39 -24.00 23.58
C PHE A 8 -17.50 -22.89 24.17
N LYS A 9 -16.22 -23.17 24.39
CA LYS A 9 -15.17 -22.15 24.64
C LYS A 9 -14.58 -21.64 23.33
N PHE A 10 -15.41 -21.08 22.43
CA PHE A 10 -14.92 -20.49 21.18
C PHE A 10 -15.10 -18.96 21.08
N LEU A 11 -15.48 -18.31 22.17
CA LEU A 11 -15.49 -16.85 22.25
C LEU A 11 -14.32 -16.40 23.12
N ARG A 12 -13.11 -16.41 22.54
CA ARG A 12 -12.00 -15.61 23.06
C ARG A 12 -12.43 -14.14 22.96
N PRO A 13 -12.22 -13.32 24.01
CA PRO A 13 -12.39 -11.88 23.88
C PRO A 13 -11.46 -11.39 22.77
N TYR A 14 -11.96 -10.48 21.93
CA TYR A 14 -11.24 -9.81 20.85
C TYR A 14 -10.13 -8.95 21.48
N GLY A 15 -9.03 -9.59 21.87
CA GLY A 15 -7.83 -8.98 22.43
C GLY A 15 -6.69 -9.17 21.45
N GLU A 16 -6.15 -8.05 20.97
CA GLU A 16 -4.93 -7.87 20.17
C GLU A 16 -4.72 -8.83 18.99
N ASN A 17 -4.65 -8.25 17.80
CA ASN A 17 -4.33 -8.96 16.56
C ASN A 17 -3.02 -9.77 16.78
N PRO A 18 -2.99 -11.11 16.67
CA PRO A 18 -1.79 -11.90 16.96
C PRO A 18 -0.59 -11.50 16.09
N GLY A 19 -0.84 -10.81 14.97
CA GLY A 19 0.19 -10.21 14.12
C GLY A 19 1.02 -9.10 14.79
N SER A 20 0.50 -8.35 15.78
CA SER A 20 1.29 -7.28 16.43
C SER A 20 2.48 -7.83 17.21
N ARG A 21 2.35 -9.04 17.78
CA ARG A 21 3.46 -9.74 18.46
C ARG A 21 4.56 -10.19 17.50
N PHE A 22 4.21 -10.47 16.25
CA PHE A 22 5.18 -10.84 15.20
C PHE A 22 5.76 -9.63 14.49
N GLU A 23 5.06 -8.49 14.47
CA GLU A 23 5.55 -7.24 13.86
C GLU A 23 6.85 -6.78 14.53
N ASP A 24 7.00 -7.03 15.84
CA ASP A 24 8.20 -6.75 16.63
C ASP A 24 9.46 -7.51 16.19
N VAL A 25 9.30 -8.71 15.62
CA VAL A 25 10.41 -9.53 15.11
C VAL A 25 10.57 -9.35 13.61
N GLN A 26 9.45 -9.26 12.90
CA GLN A 26 9.41 -9.09 11.46
C GLN A 26 10.03 -7.76 11.04
N THR A 27 9.87 -6.70 11.83
CA THR A 27 10.38 -5.37 11.49
C THR A 27 11.92 -5.34 11.50
N PRO A 28 12.64 -5.74 12.57
CA PRO A 28 14.11 -5.82 12.52
C PRO A 28 14.63 -6.76 11.42
N LEU A 29 13.99 -7.91 11.23
CA LEU A 29 14.37 -8.86 10.15
C LEU A 29 14.21 -8.24 8.75
N ARG A 30 13.15 -7.45 8.55
CA ARG A 30 12.94 -6.70 7.32
C ARG A 30 14.03 -5.65 7.11
N GLY A 31 14.47 -4.97 8.16
CA GLY A 31 15.60 -4.04 8.11
C GLY A 31 16.90 -4.73 7.71
N MET A 32 17.15 -5.92 8.27
CA MET A 32 18.30 -6.75 7.88
C MET A 32 18.24 -7.16 6.40
N GLU A 33 17.07 -7.54 5.89
CA GLU A 33 16.87 -7.85 4.45
C GLU A 33 17.21 -6.63 3.57
N ILE A 34 16.69 -5.44 3.91
CA ILE A 34 16.97 -4.19 3.18
C ILE A 34 18.47 -3.87 3.19
N ALA A 35 19.15 -4.09 4.32
CA ALA A 35 20.59 -3.87 4.43
C ALA A 35 21.38 -4.78 3.47
N LEU A 36 20.96 -6.03 3.32
CA LEU A 36 21.60 -7.01 2.45
C LEU A 36 21.35 -6.71 0.97
N ASP A 37 20.13 -6.33 0.60
CA ASP A 37 19.78 -5.95 -0.77
C ASP A 37 20.60 -4.73 -1.27
N ASN A 38 20.98 -3.85 -0.35
CA ASN A 38 21.78 -2.65 -0.65
C ASN A 38 23.29 -2.85 -0.49
N SER A 39 23.76 -4.07 -0.17
CA SER A 39 25.17 -4.36 0.03
C SER A 39 25.79 -5.11 -1.17
N PRO A 40 26.87 -4.60 -1.78
CA PRO A 40 27.56 -5.28 -2.88
C PRO A 40 28.34 -6.54 -2.43
N SER A 41 28.63 -6.66 -1.13
CA SER A 41 29.32 -7.81 -0.53
C SER A 41 29.00 -7.87 0.97
N PHE A 42 28.64 -9.05 1.49
CA PHE A 42 28.37 -9.25 2.92
C PHE A 42 29.58 -8.78 3.76
N PRO A 43 29.40 -8.11 4.92
CA PRO A 43 30.50 -7.52 5.67
C PRO A 43 31.32 -8.60 6.37
N VAL A 44 32.18 -9.27 5.60
CA VAL A 44 33.15 -10.23 6.12
C VAL A 44 34.46 -9.50 6.46
N GLU A 45 34.72 -8.33 5.85
CA GLU A 45 35.92 -7.51 6.07
C GLU A 45 35.87 -6.64 7.33
N ILE A 46 34.69 -6.10 7.68
CA ILE A 46 34.50 -5.29 8.90
C ILE A 46 34.51 -6.16 10.17
N LEU A 47 34.32 -7.47 10.01
CA LEU A 47 34.12 -8.42 11.09
C LEU A 47 35.41 -9.14 11.46
N ASN A 48 36.01 -8.77 12.60
CA ASN A 48 37.13 -9.47 13.21
C ASN A 48 36.76 -10.94 13.55
N SER A 49 37.76 -11.82 13.74
CA SER A 49 37.56 -13.25 14.07
C SER A 49 36.62 -13.47 15.25
N ASP A 50 36.67 -12.57 16.24
CA ASP A 50 35.86 -12.64 17.46
C ASP A 50 34.39 -12.27 17.18
N GLN A 51 34.14 -11.29 16.32
CA GLN A 51 32.79 -10.87 15.93
C GLN A 51 32.08 -11.96 15.08
N LYS A 52 32.81 -12.75 14.30
CA LYS A 52 32.23 -13.89 13.54
C LYS A 52 31.69 -14.98 14.46
N SER A 53 32.34 -15.20 15.59
CA SER A 53 31.88 -16.15 16.61
C SER A 53 30.57 -15.70 17.28
N VAL A 54 30.39 -14.39 17.46
CA VAL A 54 29.17 -13.79 18.03
C VAL A 54 28.00 -13.89 17.06
N LEU A 55 28.19 -13.62 15.76
CA LEU A 55 27.16 -13.85 14.73
C LEU A 55 26.71 -15.32 14.66
N HIS A 56 27.64 -16.26 14.82
CA HIS A 56 27.34 -17.69 14.84
C HIS A 56 26.52 -18.08 16.08
N MET A 57 26.87 -17.57 17.26
CA MET A 57 26.05 -17.72 18.49
C MET A 57 24.66 -17.07 18.34
N LEU A 58 24.57 -15.95 17.62
CA LEU A 58 23.33 -15.23 17.39
C LEU A 58 22.35 -15.98 16.47
N GLY A 59 22.89 -16.63 15.44
CA GLY A 59 22.15 -17.55 14.58
C GLY A 59 21.48 -18.71 15.35
N GLU A 60 22.02 -19.07 16.53
CA GLU A 60 21.40 -20.04 17.43
C GLU A 60 20.40 -19.43 18.42
N HIS A 61 20.51 -18.12 18.72
CA HIS A 61 19.64 -17.41 19.66
C HIS A 61 18.31 -16.96 19.02
N ILE A 62 18.35 -16.53 17.75
CA ILE A 62 17.14 -16.10 17.00
C ILE A 62 16.07 -17.21 16.95
N PRO A 63 16.39 -18.48 16.62
CA PRO A 63 15.42 -19.58 16.66
C PRO A 63 14.86 -19.83 18.06
N LYS A 64 15.69 -19.69 19.11
CA LYS A 64 15.26 -19.89 20.51
C LYS A 64 14.28 -18.80 20.96
N GLN A 65 14.52 -17.54 20.57
CA GLN A 65 13.64 -16.42 20.89
C GLN A 65 12.30 -16.51 20.13
N VAL A 66 12.33 -16.92 18.85
CA VAL A 66 11.11 -17.19 18.04
C VAL A 66 10.32 -18.38 18.60
N ASN A 67 10.99 -19.46 19.01
CA ASN A 67 10.34 -20.62 19.62
C ASN A 67 9.70 -20.29 21.00
N ASN A 68 10.35 -19.43 21.80
CA ASN A 68 9.80 -18.98 23.09
C ASN A 68 8.57 -18.06 22.92
N MET A 69 8.42 -17.36 21.79
CA MET A 69 7.20 -16.61 21.47
C MET A 69 6.02 -17.51 21.02
N SER A 70 6.29 -18.76 20.61
CA SER A 70 5.28 -19.72 20.15
C SER A 70 4.69 -20.59 21.26
N LEU A 71 5.30 -20.64 22.46
CA LEU A 71 4.85 -21.49 23.56
C LEU A 71 4.48 -20.64 24.79
N GLU A 72 3.19 -20.53 25.09
CA GLU A 72 2.77 -20.18 26.46
C GLU A 72 3.34 -21.22 27.43
N SER A 73 3.91 -20.73 28.55
CA SER A 73 4.41 -21.45 29.73
C SER A 73 5.82 -22.05 29.66
N SER A 74 6.82 -21.28 30.06
CA SER A 74 7.73 -21.68 31.15
C SER A 74 8.61 -20.50 31.53
N ALA A 75 8.37 -19.96 32.72
CA ALA A 75 9.28 -19.04 33.37
C ALA A 75 10.48 -19.84 33.89
N THR A 76 11.52 -19.98 33.07
CA THR A 76 12.88 -20.28 33.54
C THR A 76 13.85 -19.56 32.61
N VAL A 77 14.41 -18.48 33.13
CA VAL A 77 15.43 -17.62 32.52
C VAL A 77 16.70 -18.44 32.32
N PRO A 78 17.28 -18.53 31.11
CA PRO A 78 18.72 -18.69 30.99
C PRO A 78 19.35 -17.31 31.13
N GLU A 79 20.14 -17.10 32.18
CA GLU A 79 21.04 -15.95 32.28
C GLU A 79 21.94 -15.94 31.03
N SER A 80 21.71 -15.01 30.11
CA SER A 80 22.60 -14.80 28.97
C SER A 80 23.72 -13.86 29.40
N ASN A 81 24.97 -14.27 29.18
CA ASN A 81 26.17 -13.46 29.37
C ASN A 81 26.10 -12.16 28.55
N GLN A 82 25.53 -11.09 29.14
CA GLN A 82 25.44 -9.74 28.56
C GLN A 82 26.81 -9.17 28.18
N GLU A 83 27.86 -9.57 28.90
CA GLU A 83 29.22 -9.02 28.75
C GLU A 83 29.89 -9.31 27.38
N ASN A 84 29.52 -10.39 26.68
CA ASN A 84 30.17 -10.77 25.42
C ASN A 84 29.52 -10.12 24.19
N THR A 85 28.22 -9.78 24.26
CA THR A 85 27.50 -9.09 23.19
C THR A 85 27.85 -7.60 23.16
N GLN A 86 28.22 -7.03 24.31
CA GLN A 86 28.52 -5.60 24.52
C GLN A 86 29.88 -5.16 23.97
N LYS A 87 30.88 -6.06 23.84
CA LYS A 87 32.19 -5.77 23.23
C LYS A 87 32.19 -5.71 21.69
N PHE A 88 31.06 -5.99 21.05
CA PHE A 88 30.98 -6.17 19.59
C PHE A 88 31.13 -4.85 18.78
N PHE A 89 30.79 -3.69 19.36
CA PHE A 89 30.59 -2.43 18.60
C PHE A 89 31.76 -1.42 18.68
N GLN A 90 32.91 -1.84 19.20
CA GLN A 90 33.98 -0.95 19.68
C GLN A 90 34.88 -0.29 18.61
N THR A 91 34.72 -0.51 17.29
CA THR A 91 35.74 -0.06 16.30
C THR A 91 35.17 0.41 14.95
N LEU A 92 33.94 0.91 14.92
CA LEU A 92 33.26 1.25 13.67
C LEU A 92 33.29 2.76 13.44
N GLN A 93 33.90 3.21 12.35
CA GLN A 93 33.77 4.60 11.89
C GLN A 93 32.71 4.65 10.77
N PRO A 94 31.76 5.59 10.81
CA PRO A 94 30.75 5.71 9.78
C PRO A 94 31.39 6.21 8.48
N THR A 95 31.51 5.35 7.49
CA THR A 95 31.76 5.76 6.10
C THR A 95 30.60 5.34 5.21
N LYS A 96 30.37 6.08 4.11
CA LYS A 96 29.27 5.81 3.15
C LYS A 96 29.28 4.37 2.60
N LYS A 97 30.46 3.73 2.52
CA LYS A 97 30.60 2.34 2.03
C LYS A 97 30.18 1.29 3.06
N ASP A 98 30.35 1.58 4.34
CA ASP A 98 30.07 0.65 5.44
C ASP A 98 28.64 0.78 5.97
N LEU A 99 27.89 1.76 5.47
CA LEU A 99 26.54 2.13 5.91
C LEU A 99 25.53 0.96 5.89
N PRO A 100 25.45 0.10 4.84
CA PRO A 100 24.56 -1.06 4.86
C PRO A 100 24.92 -2.06 5.96
N SER A 101 26.22 -2.28 6.18
CA SER A 101 26.74 -3.20 7.19
C SER A 101 26.44 -2.70 8.61
N LEU A 102 26.61 -1.40 8.85
CA LEU A 102 26.30 -0.75 10.12
C LEU A 102 24.78 -0.73 10.37
N PHE A 103 23.99 -0.51 9.33
CA PHE A 103 22.53 -0.58 9.42
C PHE A 103 22.05 -2.02 9.72
N PHE A 104 22.65 -3.04 9.11
CA PHE A 104 22.37 -4.43 9.47
C PHE A 104 22.63 -4.71 10.95
N LEU A 105 23.76 -4.21 11.47
CA LEU A 105 24.10 -4.31 12.88
C LEU A 105 23.15 -3.52 13.79
N PHE A 106 22.67 -2.38 13.35
CA PHE A 106 21.64 -1.61 14.04
C PHE A 106 20.32 -2.40 14.13
N CYS A 107 19.84 -2.98 13.03
CA CYS A 107 18.64 -3.83 13.03
C CYS A 107 18.82 -5.07 13.91
N LEU A 108 20.02 -5.65 13.91
CA LEU A 108 20.37 -6.74 14.81
C LEU A 108 20.31 -6.32 16.28
N ASN A 109 20.82 -5.13 16.58
CA ASN A 109 20.77 -4.56 17.92
C ASN A 109 19.32 -4.32 18.39
N LEU A 110 18.46 -3.83 17.49
CA LEU A 110 17.01 -3.67 17.76
C LEU A 110 16.32 -4.99 18.08
N LEU A 111 16.73 -6.08 17.40
CA LEU A 111 16.20 -7.42 17.66
C LEU A 111 16.65 -7.96 19.03
N LEU A 112 17.87 -7.63 19.45
CA LEU A 112 18.50 -8.15 20.68
C LEU A 112 18.14 -7.35 21.95
N ASN A 113 18.08 -6.03 21.87
CA ASN A 113 18.02 -5.15 23.05
C ASN A 113 16.61 -4.79 23.50
N LYS A 114 15.55 -5.42 22.99
CA LYS A 114 14.20 -5.09 23.46
C LYS A 114 13.98 -5.68 24.86
N PRO A 115 13.76 -4.87 25.91
CA PRO A 115 13.28 -5.39 27.18
C PRO A 115 11.89 -5.96 26.94
N ILE A 116 11.64 -7.16 27.47
CA ILE A 116 10.27 -7.66 27.65
C ILE A 116 9.60 -6.64 28.59
N THR A 117 8.85 -5.70 28.03
CA THR A 117 8.14 -4.71 28.83
C THR A 117 7.12 -5.45 29.67
N ASN A 118 7.36 -5.47 30.99
CA ASN A 118 6.34 -5.76 31.97
C ASN A 118 5.12 -4.89 31.69
N SER A 119 3.94 -5.49 31.86
CA SER A 119 2.62 -4.89 31.71
C SER A 119 2.56 -3.38 32.00
N PRO A 120 1.79 -2.58 31.24
CA PRO A 120 1.54 -1.20 31.62
C PRO A 120 0.92 -1.17 33.01
N SER A 121 1.67 -0.63 33.96
CA SER A 121 1.21 -0.31 35.31
C SER A 121 -0.01 0.61 35.21
N SER A 122 -1.07 0.16 35.89
CA SER A 122 -2.32 0.87 36.12
C SER A 122 -2.09 2.37 36.40
N THR A 123 -2.49 3.21 35.46
CA THR A 123 -2.64 4.66 35.68
C THR A 123 -4.12 5.00 35.62
N ASN A 124 -4.55 5.80 36.60
CA ASN A 124 -5.94 6.10 36.96
C ASN A 124 -6.85 6.53 35.78
N PRO A 125 -8.16 6.18 35.82
CA PRO A 125 -9.12 6.47 34.77
C PRO A 125 -9.66 7.90 34.89
N LYS A 126 -8.95 8.89 34.35
CA LYS A 126 -9.52 10.24 34.13
C LYS A 126 -8.94 10.89 32.87
N GLN A 127 -9.31 10.38 31.70
CA GLN A 127 -9.41 11.19 30.46
C GLN A 127 -10.05 10.39 29.29
N GLN A 128 -11.12 9.64 29.58
CA GLN A 128 -11.89 8.96 28.54
C GLN A 128 -13.05 9.87 28.05
N ASN A 129 -12.74 11.05 27.51
CA ASN A 129 -13.79 11.88 26.92
C ASN A 129 -13.40 12.72 25.69
N GLN A 130 -12.26 12.45 25.05
CA GLN A 130 -11.91 13.08 23.76
C GLN A 130 -11.73 12.10 22.59
N GLN A 131 -11.68 10.78 22.84
CA GLN A 131 -11.60 9.76 21.78
C GLN A 131 -12.95 9.44 21.10
N GLY A 132 -14.08 9.92 21.64
CA GLY A 132 -15.42 9.64 21.10
C GLY A 132 -15.83 10.45 19.86
N PHE A 133 -15.12 11.54 19.54
CA PHE A 133 -15.49 12.41 18.41
C PHE A 133 -14.92 11.93 17.06
N PHE A 134 -13.68 11.41 17.04
CA PHE A 134 -13.07 10.88 15.81
C PHE A 134 -13.66 9.53 15.37
N GLN A 135 -14.14 8.70 16.31
CA GLN A 135 -14.88 7.47 15.98
C GLN A 135 -16.23 7.75 15.31
N ASN A 136 -16.87 8.88 15.62
CA ASN A 136 -18.12 9.28 14.96
C ASN A 136 -17.90 9.81 13.53
N TYR A 137 -16.78 10.47 13.23
CA TYR A 137 -16.52 10.93 11.87
C TYR A 137 -16.20 9.77 10.91
N LEU A 138 -15.43 8.77 11.39
CA LEU A 138 -15.12 7.56 10.63
C LEU A 138 -16.35 6.64 10.46
N SER A 139 -17.29 6.64 11.41
CA SER A 139 -18.55 5.88 11.30
C SER A 139 -19.53 6.51 10.32
N ILE A 140 -19.59 7.84 10.23
CA ILE A 140 -20.43 8.59 9.27
C ILE A 140 -19.90 8.48 7.83
N THR A 141 -18.59 8.52 7.61
CA THR A 141 -18.01 8.30 6.26
C THR A 141 -18.15 6.84 5.81
N LYS A 142 -18.03 5.88 6.74
CA LYS A 142 -18.26 4.45 6.46
C LYS A 142 -19.73 4.12 6.21
N SER A 143 -20.67 4.83 6.87
CA SER A 143 -22.10 4.69 6.60
C SER A 143 -22.47 5.23 5.21
N ASN A 144 -21.89 6.34 4.78
CA ASN A 144 -22.12 6.90 3.44
C ASN A 144 -21.67 5.97 2.30
N LYS A 145 -20.50 5.32 2.43
CA LYS A 145 -20.04 4.33 1.44
C LYS A 145 -20.97 3.11 1.35
N ARG A 146 -21.44 2.61 2.50
CA ARG A 146 -22.39 1.49 2.57
C ARG A 146 -23.78 1.86 2.08
N PHE A 147 -24.24 3.06 2.40
CA PHE A 147 -25.51 3.61 1.92
C PHE A 147 -25.48 3.76 0.41
N MET A 148 -24.40 4.31 -0.15
CA MET A 148 -24.23 4.42 -1.61
C MET A 148 -24.24 3.06 -2.29
N ALA A 149 -23.55 2.05 -1.72
CA ALA A 149 -23.57 0.69 -2.25
C ALA A 149 -24.98 0.06 -2.21
N ALA A 150 -25.71 0.23 -1.10
CA ALA A 150 -27.07 -0.25 -0.96
C ALA A 150 -28.04 0.47 -1.93
N PHE A 151 -27.89 1.77 -2.10
CA PHE A 151 -28.68 2.59 -3.01
C PHE A 151 -28.44 2.17 -4.47
N LYS A 152 -27.18 2.03 -4.89
CA LYS A 152 -26.79 1.51 -6.21
C LYS A 152 -27.39 0.13 -6.46
N CYS A 153 -27.28 -0.77 -5.48
CA CYS A 153 -27.84 -2.12 -5.60
C CYS A 153 -29.36 -2.08 -5.74
N SER A 154 -30.05 -1.30 -4.90
CA SER A 154 -31.51 -1.17 -4.93
C SER A 154 -31.99 -0.59 -6.26
N LEU A 155 -31.34 0.46 -6.76
CA LEU A 155 -31.66 1.08 -8.04
C LEU A 155 -31.38 0.13 -9.21
N SER A 156 -30.22 -0.53 -9.22
CA SER A 156 -29.86 -1.52 -10.25
C SER A 156 -30.83 -2.69 -10.29
N LEU A 157 -31.21 -3.19 -9.11
CA LEU A 157 -32.13 -4.32 -8.96
C LEU A 157 -33.55 -3.92 -9.39
N GLY A 158 -34.02 -2.74 -8.97
CA GLY A 158 -35.30 -2.19 -9.36
C GLY A 158 -35.42 -2.00 -10.87
N LEU A 159 -34.41 -1.39 -11.51
CA LEU A 159 -34.35 -1.23 -12.96
C LEU A 159 -34.28 -2.58 -13.69
N ALA A 160 -33.46 -3.51 -13.20
CA ALA A 160 -33.33 -4.84 -13.80
C ALA A 160 -34.66 -5.60 -13.77
N ILE A 161 -35.37 -5.60 -12.64
CA ILE A 161 -36.69 -6.25 -12.53
C ILE A 161 -37.71 -5.51 -13.39
N TYR A 162 -37.70 -4.18 -13.44
CA TYR A 162 -38.63 -3.40 -14.27
C TYR A 162 -38.46 -3.73 -15.76
N PHE A 163 -37.25 -3.62 -16.31
CA PHE A 163 -36.97 -3.95 -17.71
C PHE A 163 -37.13 -5.46 -17.97
N GLY A 164 -36.79 -6.31 -17.00
CA GLY A 164 -37.04 -7.74 -17.05
C GLY A 164 -38.52 -8.07 -17.16
N SER A 165 -39.40 -7.37 -16.44
CA SER A 165 -40.85 -7.56 -16.49
C SER A 165 -41.46 -7.06 -17.79
N ILE A 166 -40.88 -6.03 -18.42
CA ILE A 166 -41.28 -5.62 -19.78
C ILE A 166 -41.00 -6.73 -20.80
N TYR A 167 -39.86 -7.42 -20.66
CA TYR A 167 -39.45 -8.49 -21.57
C TYR A 167 -40.14 -9.84 -21.28
N SER A 168 -40.05 -10.33 -20.05
CA SER A 168 -40.46 -11.69 -19.64
C SER A 168 -41.76 -11.73 -18.82
N LYS A 169 -42.48 -10.60 -18.68
CA LYS A 169 -43.72 -10.48 -17.87
C LYS A 169 -43.52 -11.02 -16.44
N ASP A 170 -44.23 -12.09 -16.08
CA ASP A 170 -44.23 -12.67 -14.73
C ASP A 170 -42.86 -13.21 -14.29
N ASN A 171 -41.95 -13.48 -15.25
CA ASN A 171 -40.60 -13.98 -14.98
C ASN A 171 -39.54 -12.87 -14.92
N GLY A 172 -39.93 -11.60 -14.92
CA GLY A 172 -39.00 -10.46 -14.91
C GLY A 172 -38.03 -10.42 -13.73
N PHE A 173 -38.38 -11.05 -12.60
CA PHE A 173 -37.51 -11.16 -11.42
C PHE A 173 -36.17 -11.86 -11.70
N TRP A 174 -36.10 -12.69 -12.73
CA TRP A 174 -34.87 -13.38 -13.14
C TRP A 174 -33.80 -12.42 -13.67
N ALA A 175 -34.19 -11.27 -14.23
CA ALA A 175 -33.24 -10.23 -14.61
C ALA A 175 -32.59 -9.55 -13.38
N GLY A 176 -33.25 -9.59 -12.21
CA GLY A 176 -32.69 -9.09 -10.96
C GLY A 176 -31.65 -10.01 -10.32
N LEU A 177 -31.71 -11.32 -10.60
CA LEU A 177 -30.80 -12.31 -10.01
C LEU A 177 -29.30 -12.04 -10.31
N PRO A 178 -28.88 -11.73 -11.56
CA PRO A 178 -27.51 -11.33 -11.84
C PRO A 178 -27.05 -10.13 -11.02
N VAL A 179 -27.94 -9.16 -10.77
CA VAL A 179 -27.62 -7.95 -9.98
C VAL A 179 -27.44 -8.31 -8.50
N ALA A 180 -28.34 -9.12 -7.94
CA ALA A 180 -28.26 -9.56 -6.54
C ALA A 180 -26.99 -10.38 -6.25
N ILE A 181 -26.59 -11.28 -7.16
CA ILE A 181 -25.35 -12.06 -7.05
C ILE A 181 -24.12 -11.18 -7.39
N SER A 182 -24.31 -9.96 -7.89
CA SER A 182 -23.25 -8.97 -8.13
C SER A 182 -22.97 -8.03 -6.99
N LEU A 183 -23.70 -8.16 -5.89
CA LEU A 183 -23.42 -7.37 -4.71
C LEU A 183 -22.20 -7.93 -3.97
N ALA A 184 -21.02 -7.45 -4.33
CA ALA A 184 -19.84 -7.58 -3.48
C ALA A 184 -19.82 -6.42 -2.47
N GLY A 185 -19.47 -6.72 -1.21
CA GLY A 185 -19.30 -5.70 -0.17
C GLY A 185 -18.07 -4.79 -0.39
N SER A 186 -17.21 -5.16 -1.33
CA SER A 186 -16.03 -4.41 -1.78
C SER A 186 -16.19 -3.95 -3.22
N ARG A 187 -15.57 -2.81 -3.54
CA ARG A 187 -15.46 -2.29 -4.90
C ARG A 187 -14.67 -3.27 -5.77
N GLU A 188 -15.28 -3.75 -6.84
CA GLU A 188 -14.66 -4.63 -7.85
C GLU A 188 -14.83 -3.99 -9.23
N ALA A 189 -13.94 -4.30 -10.17
CA ALA A 189 -14.04 -3.79 -11.53
C ALA A 189 -15.35 -4.25 -12.20
N THR A 190 -16.31 -3.34 -12.31
CA THR A 190 -17.71 -3.62 -12.72
C THR A 190 -17.80 -4.39 -14.02
N PHE A 191 -17.00 -4.02 -15.01
CA PHE A 191 -16.98 -4.69 -16.31
C PHE A 191 -16.38 -6.10 -16.25
N LYS A 192 -15.36 -6.34 -15.43
CA LYS A 192 -14.79 -7.69 -15.24
C LYS A 192 -15.82 -8.61 -14.60
N VAL A 193 -16.47 -8.14 -13.54
CA VAL A 193 -17.53 -8.90 -12.84
C VAL A 193 -18.70 -9.19 -13.79
N ALA A 194 -19.11 -8.21 -14.59
CA ALA A 194 -20.16 -8.40 -15.57
C ALA A 194 -19.78 -9.39 -16.68
N ASN A 195 -18.55 -9.31 -17.20
CA ASN A 195 -18.06 -10.22 -18.24
C ASN A 195 -17.97 -11.67 -17.72
N VAL A 196 -17.41 -11.89 -16.54
CA VAL A 196 -17.34 -13.20 -15.89
C VAL A 196 -18.74 -13.82 -15.72
N LYS A 197 -19.74 -13.00 -15.39
CA LYS A 197 -21.13 -13.44 -15.22
C LYS A 197 -21.81 -13.74 -16.54
N ALA A 198 -21.63 -12.89 -17.54
CA ALA A 198 -22.12 -13.14 -18.89
C ALA A 198 -21.54 -14.45 -19.43
N GLN A 199 -20.22 -14.65 -19.32
CA GLN A 199 -19.55 -15.89 -19.74
C GLN A 199 -20.06 -17.11 -19.00
N GLY A 200 -20.18 -17.04 -17.66
CA GLY A 200 -20.69 -18.13 -16.85
C GLY A 200 -22.11 -18.53 -17.24
N THR A 201 -23.00 -17.54 -17.39
CA THR A 201 -24.39 -17.78 -17.82
C THR A 201 -24.45 -18.39 -19.21
N VAL A 202 -23.73 -17.85 -20.20
CA VAL A 202 -23.76 -18.36 -21.58
C VAL A 202 -23.20 -19.79 -21.67
N LEU A 203 -22.08 -20.07 -21.02
CA LEU A 203 -21.52 -21.43 -20.98
C LEU A 203 -22.48 -22.41 -20.29
N GLY A 204 -23.07 -21.98 -19.16
CA GLY A 204 -24.02 -22.80 -18.41
C GLY A 204 -25.30 -23.06 -19.21
N THR A 205 -25.78 -22.07 -19.98
CA THR A 205 -26.98 -22.21 -20.78
C THR A 205 -26.79 -23.12 -21.99
N ILE A 206 -25.68 -22.98 -22.71
CA ILE A 206 -25.32 -23.86 -23.83
C ILE A 206 -25.22 -25.31 -23.34
N TYR A 207 -24.51 -25.54 -22.24
CA TYR A 207 -24.40 -26.88 -21.68
C TYR A 207 -25.75 -27.43 -21.21
N GLY A 208 -26.56 -26.61 -20.54
CA GLY A 208 -27.89 -26.98 -20.10
C GLY A 208 -28.80 -27.42 -21.26
N ILE A 209 -28.73 -26.73 -22.41
CA ILE A 209 -29.42 -27.13 -23.64
C ILE A 209 -28.91 -28.48 -24.14
N LEU A 210 -27.59 -28.68 -24.22
CA LEU A 210 -26.99 -29.94 -24.66
C LEU A 210 -27.42 -31.12 -23.78
N GLY A 211 -27.35 -30.96 -22.45
CA GLY A 211 -27.83 -31.97 -21.50
C GLY A 211 -29.34 -32.23 -21.63
N CYS A 212 -30.13 -31.20 -21.99
CA CYS A 212 -31.55 -31.38 -22.26
C CYS A 212 -31.83 -32.19 -23.52
N PHE A 213 -31.07 -31.99 -24.60
CA PHE A 213 -31.19 -32.74 -25.86
C PHE A 213 -30.71 -34.19 -25.71
N VAL A 214 -29.55 -34.42 -25.10
CA VAL A 214 -28.98 -35.77 -24.96
C VAL A 214 -29.90 -36.68 -24.14
N PHE A 215 -30.54 -36.14 -23.09
CA PHE A 215 -31.45 -36.89 -22.22
C PHE A 215 -32.93 -36.52 -22.43
N GLU A 216 -33.31 -36.13 -23.65
CA GLU A 216 -34.68 -35.73 -23.97
C GLU A 216 -35.70 -36.83 -23.65
N LYS A 217 -35.36 -38.09 -23.96
CA LYS A 217 -36.21 -39.27 -23.73
C LYS A 217 -36.22 -39.76 -22.28
N TYR A 218 -35.24 -39.38 -21.47
CA TYR A 218 -35.03 -39.90 -20.11
C TYR A 218 -34.92 -38.78 -19.08
N VAL A 219 -36.02 -38.03 -18.92
CA VAL A 219 -36.10 -36.85 -18.05
C VAL A 219 -35.66 -37.13 -16.60
N GLN A 220 -35.97 -38.32 -16.07
CA GLN A 220 -35.62 -38.71 -14.69
C GLN A 220 -34.11 -38.91 -14.47
N ILE A 221 -33.35 -39.22 -15.53
CA ILE A 221 -31.89 -39.50 -15.46
C ILE A 221 -31.07 -38.28 -15.89
N ARG A 222 -31.71 -37.20 -16.35
CA ARG A 222 -31.03 -35.99 -16.86
C ARG A 222 -30.05 -35.37 -15.88
N PHE A 223 -30.26 -35.52 -14.57
CA PHE A 223 -29.32 -35.05 -13.54
C PHE A 223 -27.92 -35.67 -13.69
N LEU A 224 -27.81 -36.87 -14.28
CA LEU A 224 -26.54 -37.55 -14.51
C LEU A 224 -25.64 -36.78 -15.50
N SER A 225 -26.24 -35.99 -16.39
CA SER A 225 -25.51 -35.04 -17.25
C SER A 225 -24.75 -33.98 -16.44
N LEU A 226 -25.10 -33.71 -15.19
CA LEU A 226 -24.41 -32.70 -14.39
C LEU A 226 -23.03 -33.16 -13.91
N LEU A 227 -22.79 -34.46 -13.77
CA LEU A 227 -21.51 -35.00 -13.30
C LEU A 227 -20.33 -34.56 -14.17
N PRO A 228 -20.33 -34.81 -15.50
CA PRO A 228 -19.23 -34.36 -16.35
C PRO A 228 -19.10 -32.83 -16.36
N TRP A 229 -20.22 -32.09 -16.27
CA TRP A 229 -20.17 -30.64 -16.21
C TRP A 229 -19.58 -30.08 -14.93
N PHE A 230 -19.91 -30.67 -13.78
CA PHE A 230 -19.35 -30.27 -12.49
C PHE A 230 -17.85 -30.51 -12.42
N ILE A 231 -17.35 -31.58 -13.03
CA ILE A 231 -15.91 -31.83 -13.14
C ILE A 231 -15.24 -30.73 -13.98
N VAL A 232 -15.75 -30.49 -15.20
CA VAL A 232 -15.19 -29.47 -16.10
C VAL A 232 -15.29 -28.06 -15.51
N SER A 233 -16.44 -27.69 -14.97
CA SER A 233 -16.65 -26.36 -14.36
C SER A 233 -15.85 -26.15 -13.09
N SER A 234 -15.57 -27.20 -12.31
CA SER A 234 -14.66 -27.14 -11.16
C SER A 234 -13.22 -26.86 -11.60
N PHE A 235 -12.78 -27.47 -12.71
CA PHE A 235 -11.50 -27.14 -13.32
C PHE A 235 -11.46 -25.70 -13.84
N LEU A 236 -12.50 -25.26 -14.57
CA LEU A 236 -12.63 -23.88 -15.03
C LEU A 236 -12.64 -22.87 -13.87
N ARG A 237 -13.23 -23.25 -12.73
CA ARG A 237 -13.24 -22.42 -11.52
C ARG A 237 -11.86 -22.15 -10.95
N GLN A 238 -10.94 -23.11 -11.08
CA GLN A 238 -9.56 -22.97 -10.64
C GLN A 238 -8.67 -22.28 -11.68
N SER A 239 -9.13 -22.14 -12.93
CA SER A 239 -8.36 -21.47 -13.98
C SER A 239 -8.27 -19.97 -13.74
N THR A 240 -7.12 -19.39 -14.06
CA THR A 240 -6.89 -17.93 -14.01
C THR A 240 -7.72 -17.18 -15.05
N MET A 241 -8.06 -17.84 -16.16
CA MET A 241 -8.79 -17.26 -17.28
C MET A 241 -10.31 -17.16 -17.02
N TYR A 242 -10.94 -18.22 -16.49
CA TYR A 242 -12.39 -18.26 -16.30
C TYR A 242 -12.82 -18.01 -14.85
N GLY A 243 -12.02 -18.45 -13.87
CA GLY A 243 -12.27 -18.21 -12.44
C GLY A 243 -13.73 -18.42 -12.04
N GLN A 244 -14.36 -17.41 -11.44
CA GLN A 244 -15.76 -17.52 -10.98
C GLN A 244 -16.79 -17.82 -12.08
N ALA A 245 -16.47 -17.59 -13.36
CA ALA A 245 -17.36 -17.93 -14.48
C ALA A 245 -17.64 -19.43 -14.53
N GLY A 246 -16.64 -20.28 -14.21
CA GLY A 246 -16.81 -21.73 -14.15
C GLY A 246 -17.83 -22.14 -13.08
N GLY A 247 -17.73 -21.57 -11.88
CA GLY A 247 -18.70 -21.84 -10.80
C GLY A 247 -20.12 -21.40 -11.14
N LEU A 248 -20.27 -20.20 -11.72
CA LEU A 248 -21.58 -19.71 -12.20
C LEU A 248 -22.14 -20.59 -13.31
N SER A 249 -21.29 -21.05 -14.22
CA SER A 249 -21.67 -21.95 -15.31
C SER A 249 -22.20 -23.29 -14.82
N ALA A 250 -21.63 -23.83 -13.74
CA ALA A 250 -22.13 -25.04 -13.09
C ALA A 250 -23.56 -24.84 -12.55
N ILE A 251 -23.78 -23.73 -11.82
CA ILE A 251 -25.06 -23.41 -11.19
C ILE A 251 -26.15 -23.18 -12.25
N ILE A 252 -25.85 -22.38 -13.27
CA ILE A 252 -26.80 -22.07 -14.36
C ILE A 252 -27.11 -23.32 -15.19
N GLY A 253 -26.12 -24.16 -15.48
CA GLY A 253 -26.33 -25.45 -16.15
C GLY A 253 -27.24 -26.38 -15.35
N ALA A 254 -27.04 -26.47 -14.04
CA ALA A 254 -27.90 -27.23 -13.14
C ALA A 254 -29.32 -26.68 -13.08
N LEU A 255 -29.48 -25.35 -13.03
CA LEU A 255 -30.77 -24.68 -13.03
C LEU A 255 -31.56 -24.98 -14.31
N LEU A 256 -30.88 -25.02 -15.46
CA LEU A 256 -31.50 -25.38 -16.74
C LEU A 256 -31.92 -26.84 -16.84
N ILE A 257 -31.08 -27.75 -16.35
CA ILE A 257 -31.31 -29.19 -16.40
C ILE A 257 -32.41 -29.62 -15.43
N LEU A 258 -32.42 -29.07 -14.20
CA LEU A 258 -33.31 -29.50 -13.10
C LEU A 258 -34.49 -28.55 -12.86
N GLY A 259 -34.32 -27.24 -13.08
CA GLY A 259 -35.27 -26.20 -12.69
C GLY A 259 -36.35 -25.89 -13.72
N ARG A 260 -36.31 -26.50 -14.91
CA ARG A 260 -37.28 -26.23 -15.98
C ARG A 260 -38.63 -26.92 -15.69
N LYS A 261 -39.61 -26.17 -15.20
CA LYS A 261 -41.04 -26.56 -15.18
C LYS A 261 -41.87 -25.52 -15.90
N GLY A 262 -42.70 -25.92 -16.86
CA GLY A 262 -43.65 -25.03 -17.55
C GLY A 262 -43.06 -24.07 -18.59
N PHE A 263 -41.77 -24.14 -18.90
CA PHE A 263 -41.15 -23.39 -20.00
C PHE A 263 -41.12 -24.23 -21.28
N GLY A 264 -41.37 -23.58 -22.43
CA GLY A 264 -41.43 -24.14 -23.80
C GLY A 264 -40.16 -24.86 -24.27
N LEU A 265 -39.69 -24.63 -25.49
CA LEU A 265 -38.49 -25.34 -25.96
C LEU A 265 -37.26 -24.97 -25.12
N PRO A 266 -36.30 -25.89 -24.87
CA PRO A 266 -35.08 -25.60 -24.11
C PRO A 266 -34.29 -24.37 -24.63
N SER A 267 -34.33 -24.13 -25.94
CA SER A 267 -33.73 -22.96 -26.59
C SER A 267 -34.38 -21.64 -26.19
N GLU A 268 -35.71 -21.57 -26.11
CA GLU A 268 -36.44 -20.35 -25.73
C GLU A 268 -36.10 -19.95 -24.29
N PHE A 269 -36.05 -20.93 -23.38
CA PHE A 269 -35.68 -20.68 -22.00
C PHE A 269 -34.21 -20.24 -21.88
N ALA A 270 -33.30 -20.81 -22.66
CA ALA A 270 -31.90 -20.37 -22.68
C ALA A 270 -31.76 -18.93 -23.22
N ILE A 271 -32.47 -18.58 -24.29
CA ILE A 271 -32.48 -17.21 -24.84
C ILE A 271 -33.04 -16.23 -23.82
N ALA A 272 -34.13 -16.59 -23.12
CA ALA A 272 -34.70 -15.77 -22.06
C ALA A 272 -33.68 -15.55 -20.92
N ARG A 273 -33.02 -16.61 -20.44
CA ARG A 273 -32.01 -16.52 -19.37
C ARG A 273 -30.79 -15.69 -19.75
N ILE A 274 -30.30 -15.81 -20.98
CA ILE A 274 -29.20 -14.98 -21.49
C ILE A 274 -29.66 -13.52 -21.56
N THR A 275 -30.82 -13.24 -22.17
CA THR A 275 -31.34 -11.89 -22.36
C THR A 275 -31.61 -11.18 -21.04
N GLU A 276 -32.27 -11.84 -20.09
CA GLU A 276 -32.51 -11.31 -18.75
C GLU A 276 -31.20 -11.06 -17.98
N THR A 277 -30.19 -11.91 -18.17
CA THR A 277 -28.87 -11.68 -17.59
C THR A 277 -28.23 -10.42 -18.16
N PHE A 278 -28.28 -10.23 -19.48
CA PHE A 278 -27.79 -9.00 -20.11
C PHE A 278 -28.56 -7.76 -19.64
N ILE A 279 -29.89 -7.82 -19.55
CA ILE A 279 -30.71 -6.72 -19.01
C ILE A 279 -30.25 -6.34 -17.60
N GLY A 280 -30.08 -7.34 -16.71
CA GLY A 280 -29.63 -7.12 -15.33
C GLY A 280 -28.23 -6.50 -15.26
N LEU A 281 -27.28 -7.05 -16.01
CA LEU A 281 -25.91 -6.54 -16.03
C LEU A 281 -25.83 -5.13 -16.63
N SER A 282 -26.59 -4.85 -17.70
CA SER A 282 -26.69 -3.52 -18.29
C SER A 282 -27.23 -2.50 -17.30
N CYS A 283 -28.29 -2.83 -16.55
CA CYS A 283 -28.82 -1.95 -15.50
C CYS A 283 -27.79 -1.67 -14.43
N SER A 284 -27.06 -2.71 -13.97
CA SER A 284 -25.99 -2.55 -12.98
C SER A 284 -24.85 -1.67 -13.48
N ILE A 285 -24.42 -1.84 -14.73
CA ILE A 285 -23.34 -1.04 -15.33
C ILE A 285 -23.79 0.42 -15.49
N ILE A 286 -25.02 0.66 -15.99
CA ILE A 286 -25.55 2.01 -16.20
C ILE A 286 -25.64 2.76 -14.86
N VAL A 287 -26.19 2.13 -13.83
CA VAL A 287 -26.29 2.74 -12.49
C VAL A 287 -24.91 3.05 -11.92
N GLU A 288 -23.93 2.15 -12.11
CA GLU A 288 -22.56 2.38 -11.64
C GLU A 288 -21.90 3.56 -12.36
N ILE A 289 -22.05 3.66 -13.68
CA ILE A 289 -21.54 4.78 -14.49
C ILE A 289 -22.21 6.10 -14.08
N LEU A 290 -23.52 6.11 -13.84
CA LEU A 290 -24.27 7.32 -13.50
C LEU A 290 -23.99 7.81 -12.08
N LEU A 291 -23.89 6.91 -11.09
CA LEU A 291 -23.74 7.29 -9.68
C LEU A 291 -22.29 7.40 -9.24
N GLN A 292 -21.34 6.74 -9.92
CA GLN A 292 -19.93 6.82 -9.60
C GLN A 292 -19.04 6.64 -10.84
N PRO A 293 -18.94 7.65 -11.71
CA PRO A 293 -18.08 7.61 -12.90
C PRO A 293 -16.57 7.61 -12.58
N THR A 294 -16.16 7.48 -11.31
CA THR A 294 -14.74 7.51 -10.93
C THR A 294 -14.06 6.18 -11.27
N ARG A 295 -13.44 6.14 -12.44
CA ARG A 295 -12.57 5.05 -12.92
C ARG A 295 -11.48 4.72 -11.89
N ALA A 296 -11.14 3.44 -11.72
CA ALA A 296 -10.10 3.00 -10.80
C ALA A 296 -8.72 3.63 -11.11
N THR A 297 -8.43 3.87 -12.39
CA THR A 297 -7.23 4.59 -12.83
C THR A 297 -7.14 6.00 -12.21
N THR A 298 -8.24 6.76 -12.20
CA THR A 298 -8.27 8.11 -11.62
C THR A 298 -8.11 8.07 -10.11
N LEU A 299 -8.68 7.05 -9.46
CA LEU A 299 -8.52 6.87 -8.02
C LEU A 299 -7.09 6.46 -7.64
N ALA A 300 -6.44 5.60 -8.44
CA ALA A 300 -5.04 5.25 -8.26
C ALA A 300 -4.13 6.50 -8.36
N LYS A 301 -4.41 7.39 -9.33
CA LYS A 301 -3.73 8.69 -9.46
C LYS A 301 -3.93 9.61 -8.26
N LEU A 302 -5.18 9.79 -7.84
CA LEU A 302 -5.51 10.64 -6.70
C LEU A 302 -4.85 10.11 -5.42
N GLN A 303 -4.90 8.79 -5.23
CA GLN A 303 -4.29 8.14 -4.08
C GLN A 303 -2.75 8.24 -4.10
N LEU A 304 -2.13 8.15 -5.28
CA LEU A 304 -0.71 8.37 -5.46
C LEU A 304 -0.31 9.79 -5.06
N SER A 305 -1.01 10.80 -5.59
CA SER A 305 -0.81 12.21 -5.21
C SER A 305 -0.99 12.41 -3.69
N LYS A 306 -2.04 11.85 -3.09
CA LYS A 306 -2.26 11.93 -1.64
C LYS A 306 -1.16 11.23 -0.83
N SER A 307 -0.58 10.17 -1.37
CA SER A 307 0.55 9.49 -0.73
C SER A 307 1.81 10.36 -0.74
N PHE A 308 2.07 11.12 -1.82
CA PHE A 308 3.16 12.10 -1.85
C PHE A 308 2.97 13.24 -0.86
N GLU A 309 1.74 13.76 -0.73
CA GLU A 309 1.41 14.80 0.26
C GLU A 309 1.70 14.32 1.69
N ILE A 310 1.17 13.15 2.09
CA ILE A 310 1.39 12.57 3.43
C ILE A 310 2.86 12.21 3.67
N LEU A 311 3.55 11.75 2.63
CA LEU A 311 4.98 11.46 2.72
C LEU A 311 5.79 12.75 2.97
N ASN A 312 5.47 13.84 2.27
CA ASN A 312 6.07 15.15 2.51
C ASN A 312 5.82 15.65 3.94
N GLU A 313 4.57 15.52 4.43
CA GLU A 313 4.23 15.82 5.82
C GLU A 313 5.08 14.96 6.80
N SER A 314 5.20 13.66 6.54
CA SER A 314 6.00 12.75 7.37
C SER A 314 7.48 13.14 7.41
N ILE A 315 8.07 13.52 6.28
CA ILE A 315 9.46 13.97 6.20
C ILE A 315 9.68 15.27 6.98
N SER A 316 8.72 16.20 6.90
CA SER A 316 8.78 17.45 7.66
C SER A 316 8.80 17.24 9.18
N LEU A 317 8.20 16.13 9.65
CA LEU A 317 8.12 15.77 11.06
C LEU A 317 9.38 15.06 11.60
N ILE A 318 10.40 14.79 10.76
CA ILE A 318 11.68 14.17 11.19
C ILE A 318 12.49 15.17 12.02
N SER A 319 12.07 15.50 13.23
CA SER A 319 12.74 16.46 14.10
C SER A 319 12.72 15.98 15.55
N PHE A 320 13.70 16.40 16.33
CA PHE A 320 13.73 16.20 17.77
C PHE A 320 12.42 16.72 18.41
N GLY A 321 11.80 15.92 19.28
CA GLY A 321 10.53 16.24 19.94
C GLY A 321 9.22 16.02 19.15
N SER A 322 9.24 15.53 17.90
CA SER A 322 8.04 15.36 17.04
C SER A 322 7.64 13.90 16.75
N ILE A 323 8.22 12.93 17.47
CA ILE A 323 8.11 11.49 17.17
C ILE A 323 6.67 10.95 17.19
N GLY A 324 5.83 11.40 18.13
CA GLY A 324 4.44 10.93 18.24
C GLY A 324 3.61 11.23 16.98
N ASN A 325 3.80 12.42 16.39
CA ASN A 325 3.13 12.82 15.16
C ASN A 325 3.66 12.06 13.94
N LEU A 326 4.96 11.73 13.94
CA LEU A 326 5.60 10.97 12.88
C LEU A 326 5.03 9.54 12.76
N VAL A 327 4.82 8.85 13.88
CA VAL A 327 4.23 7.49 13.89
C VAL A 327 2.80 7.49 13.37
N GLU A 328 1.99 8.50 13.75
CA GLU A 328 0.63 8.64 13.21
C GLU A 328 0.64 8.86 11.69
N SER A 329 1.54 9.72 11.20
CA SER A 329 1.71 10.00 9.77
C SER A 329 2.17 8.76 8.99
N GLN A 330 3.11 7.98 9.52
CA GLN A 330 3.55 6.70 8.93
C GLN A 330 2.38 5.70 8.79
N ASN A 331 1.52 5.59 9.81
CA ASN A 331 0.35 4.72 9.75
C ASN A 331 -0.67 5.19 8.71
N LYS A 332 -0.87 6.51 8.57
CA LYS A 332 -1.68 7.09 7.50
C LYS A 332 -1.09 6.72 6.14
N LEU A 333 0.21 6.94 5.93
CA LEU A 333 0.90 6.59 4.68
C LEU A 333 0.76 5.10 4.34
N LYS A 334 0.99 4.20 5.32
CA LYS A 334 0.80 2.73 5.16
C LYS A 334 -0.60 2.40 4.67
N SER A 335 -1.63 3.02 5.25
CA SER A 335 -3.02 2.80 4.86
C SER A 335 -3.31 3.27 3.42
N HIS A 336 -2.73 4.42 3.03
CA HIS A 336 -2.90 4.99 1.70
C HIS A 336 -2.22 4.13 0.62
N ILE A 337 -1.02 3.61 0.89
CA ILE A 337 -0.28 2.69 -0.01
C ILE A 337 -1.07 1.39 -0.21
N ILE A 338 -1.63 0.80 0.85
CA ILE A 338 -2.45 -0.41 0.75
C ILE A 338 -3.71 -0.17 -0.10
N GLU A 339 -4.36 0.98 0.09
CA GLU A 339 -5.53 1.35 -0.72
C GLU A 339 -5.14 1.62 -2.18
N MET A 340 -3.98 2.23 -2.44
CA MET A 340 -3.46 2.42 -3.79
C MET A 340 -3.27 1.06 -4.51
N GLY A 341 -2.72 0.06 -3.82
CA GLY A 341 -2.57 -1.29 -4.37
C GLY A 341 -3.91 -1.92 -4.79
N LYS A 342 -5.00 -1.64 -4.06
CA LYS A 342 -6.35 -2.10 -4.46
C LYS A 342 -6.82 -1.42 -5.74
N PHE A 343 -6.62 -0.11 -5.87
CA PHE A 343 -7.00 0.62 -7.08
C PHE A 343 -6.16 0.22 -8.30
N ILE A 344 -4.86 -0.07 -8.12
CA ILE A 344 -4.00 -0.59 -9.19
C ILE A 344 -4.54 -1.93 -9.70
N ALA A 345 -4.87 -2.87 -8.80
CA ALA A 345 -5.42 -4.16 -9.16
C ALA A 345 -6.80 -4.05 -9.85
N GLU A 346 -7.62 -3.09 -9.42
CA GLU A 346 -8.91 -2.80 -10.04
C GLU A 346 -8.73 -2.20 -11.45
N ALA A 347 -7.81 -1.24 -11.60
CA ALA A 347 -7.53 -0.58 -12.88
C ALA A 347 -6.95 -1.53 -13.94
N GLU A 348 -6.14 -2.51 -13.52
CA GLU A 348 -5.64 -3.57 -14.40
C GLU A 348 -6.74 -4.53 -14.87
N ALA A 349 -7.79 -4.69 -14.07
CA ALA A 349 -8.95 -5.50 -14.39
C ALA A 349 -10.00 -4.76 -15.25
N GLU A 350 -9.90 -3.44 -15.39
CA GLU A 350 -10.80 -2.66 -16.24
C GLU A 350 -10.50 -2.88 -17.73
N PRO A 351 -11.52 -2.98 -18.58
CA PRO A 351 -11.30 -3.09 -20.02
C PRO A 351 -10.88 -1.74 -20.63
N ASN A 352 -9.96 -1.78 -21.60
CA ASN A 352 -9.37 -0.61 -22.25
C ASN A 352 -10.22 -0.02 -23.39
N PHE A 353 -11.56 -0.14 -23.35
CA PHE A 353 -12.40 0.10 -24.54
C PHE A 353 -12.36 1.53 -25.10
N TRP A 354 -12.22 2.56 -24.25
CA TRP A 354 -12.31 3.97 -24.66
C TRP A 354 -11.23 4.86 -24.07
N PHE A 355 -10.24 4.26 -23.40
CA PHE A 355 -9.22 5.01 -22.66
C PHE A 355 -7.83 4.43 -22.91
N VAL A 356 -6.82 5.26 -22.70
CA VAL A 356 -5.42 4.83 -22.70
C VAL A 356 -5.26 3.67 -21.71
N PRO A 357 -4.58 2.57 -22.11
CA PRO A 357 -4.32 1.45 -21.22
C PRO A 357 -3.60 1.89 -19.94
N PHE A 358 -4.05 1.37 -18.81
CA PHE A 358 -3.46 1.67 -17.52
C PHE A 358 -2.05 1.06 -17.42
N HIS A 359 -1.05 1.89 -17.11
CA HIS A 359 0.35 1.46 -17.03
C HIS A 359 0.67 0.82 -15.66
N SER A 360 0.07 -0.35 -15.39
CA SER A 360 0.12 -1.02 -14.09
C SER A 360 1.54 -1.28 -13.59
N VAL A 361 2.47 -1.62 -14.49
CA VAL A 361 3.88 -1.90 -14.15
C VAL A 361 4.54 -0.69 -13.47
N CYS A 362 4.34 0.52 -14.01
CA CYS A 362 4.95 1.72 -13.45
C CYS A 362 4.29 2.14 -12.13
N TYR A 363 2.96 2.05 -12.03
CA TYR A 363 2.27 2.27 -10.74
C TYR A 363 2.70 1.27 -9.66
N ARG A 364 3.00 0.01 -10.00
CA ARG A 364 3.57 -0.95 -9.07
C ARG A 364 5.00 -0.60 -8.66
N LYS A 365 5.84 -0.08 -9.59
CA LYS A 365 7.17 0.45 -9.25
C LYS A 365 7.05 1.60 -8.24
N LEU A 366 6.18 2.58 -8.52
CA LEU A 366 5.91 3.71 -7.62
C LEU A 366 5.44 3.25 -6.24
N MET A 367 4.51 2.29 -6.19
CA MET A 367 4.06 1.68 -4.93
C MET A 367 5.22 1.01 -4.18
N GLY A 368 6.10 0.31 -4.89
CA GLY A 368 7.30 -0.31 -4.33
C GLY A 368 8.22 0.72 -3.69
N SER A 369 8.55 1.80 -4.41
CA SER A 369 9.40 2.88 -3.89
C SER A 369 8.77 3.61 -2.70
N LEU A 370 7.47 3.91 -2.74
CA LEU A 370 6.76 4.49 -1.59
C LEU A 370 6.79 3.56 -0.36
N THR A 371 6.69 2.26 -0.56
CA THR A 371 6.77 1.28 0.54
C THR A 371 8.17 1.27 1.15
N LYS A 372 9.22 1.30 0.33
CA LYS A 372 10.61 1.40 0.84
C LYS A 372 10.87 2.72 1.55
N MET A 373 10.36 3.83 1.04
CA MET A 373 10.46 5.13 1.74
C MET A 373 9.79 5.08 3.11
N LEU A 374 8.62 4.45 3.22
CA LEU A 374 7.98 4.22 4.51
C LEU A 374 8.84 3.37 5.45
N GLU A 375 9.51 2.33 4.94
CA GLU A 375 10.47 1.52 5.71
C GLU A 375 11.66 2.37 6.20
N TYR A 376 12.28 3.18 5.33
CA TYR A 376 13.38 4.08 5.73
C TYR A 376 12.93 5.13 6.75
N LEU A 377 11.73 5.70 6.61
CA LEU A 377 11.17 6.61 7.61
C LEU A 377 10.97 5.92 8.96
N HIS A 378 10.53 4.66 8.94
CA HIS A 378 10.33 3.89 10.15
C HIS A 378 11.65 3.65 10.87
N PHE A 379 12.67 3.10 10.19
CA PHE A 379 13.97 2.87 10.81
C PHE A 379 14.70 4.16 11.18
N GLY A 380 14.60 5.20 10.35
CA GLY A 380 15.11 6.53 10.66
C GLY A 380 14.49 7.08 11.95
N SER A 381 13.18 6.92 12.13
CA SER A 381 12.50 7.34 13.37
C SER A 381 12.99 6.59 14.60
N GLN A 382 13.25 5.27 14.48
CA GLN A 382 13.82 4.48 15.57
C GLN A 382 15.26 4.90 15.91
N ALA A 383 16.09 5.15 14.89
CA ALA A 383 17.45 5.64 15.06
C ALA A 383 17.46 7.02 15.75
N PHE A 384 16.56 7.93 15.35
CA PHE A 384 16.38 9.21 16.02
C PHE A 384 15.98 9.08 17.49
N MET A 385 15.04 8.18 17.80
CA MET A 385 14.61 7.94 19.19
C MET A 385 15.77 7.48 20.08
N LEU A 386 16.61 6.58 19.58
CA LEU A 386 17.77 6.09 20.31
C LEU A 386 18.81 7.20 20.52
N LEU A 387 19.07 8.03 19.50
CA LEU A 387 19.96 9.19 19.62
C LEU A 387 19.46 10.21 20.65
N GLU A 388 18.15 10.48 20.69
CA GLU A 388 17.55 11.38 21.68
C GLU A 388 17.70 10.82 23.10
N GLN A 389 17.49 9.51 23.28
CA GLN A 389 17.64 8.84 24.57
C GLN A 389 19.10 8.80 25.06
N GLU A 390 20.05 8.57 24.15
CA GLU A 390 21.48 8.41 24.46
C GLU A 390 22.22 9.75 24.65
N SER A 391 21.70 10.83 24.05
CA SER A 391 22.32 12.17 24.16
C SER A 391 22.14 12.85 25.52
N GLY A 392 21.24 12.37 26.38
CA GLY A 392 21.20 12.75 27.80
C GLY A 392 21.16 14.26 28.10
N GLY A 393 20.54 15.07 27.24
CA GLY A 393 20.53 16.54 27.35
C GLY A 393 21.91 17.21 27.18
N ALA A 394 22.95 16.42 26.91
CA ALA A 394 24.26 16.90 26.57
C ALA A 394 24.32 17.12 25.06
N ILE A 395 24.54 18.38 24.69
CA ILE A 395 24.99 18.88 23.39
C ILE A 395 23.86 19.41 22.47
N ASP A 396 23.19 20.48 22.92
CA ASP A 396 22.34 21.36 22.08
C ASP A 396 23.05 21.79 20.78
N ASN A 397 24.36 22.05 20.84
CA ASN A 397 25.15 22.48 19.68
C ASN A 397 25.28 21.39 18.59
N PHE A 398 25.25 20.11 18.96
CA PHE A 398 25.33 18.99 18.02
C PHE A 398 23.98 18.74 17.39
N VAL A 399 22.92 18.75 18.21
CA VAL A 399 21.54 18.70 17.75
C VAL A 399 21.29 19.77 16.69
N HIS A 400 21.81 20.99 16.88
CA HIS A 400 21.71 22.06 15.90
C HIS A 400 22.51 21.83 14.61
N LYS A 401 23.75 21.32 14.67
CA LYS A 401 24.55 21.01 13.47
C LYS A 401 23.89 19.88 12.66
N LEU A 402 23.51 18.80 13.34
CA LEU A 402 22.87 17.64 12.72
C LEU A 402 21.50 18.00 12.13
N ASP A 403 20.68 18.79 12.84
CA ASP A 403 19.40 19.27 12.32
C ASP A 403 19.57 20.13 11.06
N GLY A 404 20.68 20.88 10.95
CA GLY A 404 21.08 21.57 9.73
C GLY A 404 21.27 20.63 8.52
N ASP A 405 22.07 19.57 8.69
CA ASP A 405 22.31 18.57 7.62
C ASP A 405 21.03 17.80 7.26
N ILE A 406 20.22 17.46 8.26
CA ILE A 406 18.92 16.79 8.09
C ILE A 406 17.95 17.71 7.35
N LYS A 407 17.97 19.03 7.63
CA LYS A 407 17.09 20.00 6.99
C LYS A 407 17.34 20.11 5.48
N LEU A 408 18.60 20.15 5.06
CA LEU A 408 18.95 20.15 3.63
C LEU A 408 18.39 18.91 2.92
N PHE A 409 18.45 17.75 3.58
CA PHE A 409 17.85 16.52 3.09
C PHE A 409 16.31 16.58 3.04
N LYS A 410 15.66 17.08 4.10
CA LYS A 410 14.19 17.28 4.13
C LYS A 410 13.74 18.19 3.00
N ASP A 411 14.45 19.29 2.76
CA ASP A 411 14.12 20.26 1.73
C ASP A 411 14.23 19.63 0.33
N PHE A 412 15.26 18.82 0.09
CA PHE A 412 15.41 18.08 -1.17
C PHE A 412 14.27 17.08 -1.41
N VAL A 413 14.02 16.18 -0.46
CA VAL A 413 12.99 15.14 -0.64
C VAL A 413 11.59 15.76 -0.63
N GLY A 414 11.32 16.69 0.28
CA GLY A 414 10.02 17.35 0.40
C GLY A 414 9.65 18.19 -0.82
N SER A 415 10.60 18.97 -1.36
CA SER A 415 10.37 19.73 -2.60
C SER A 415 10.12 18.81 -3.81
N SER A 416 10.79 17.66 -3.87
CA SER A 416 10.57 16.62 -4.88
C SER A 416 9.18 15.98 -4.73
N MET A 417 8.77 15.60 -3.52
CA MET A 417 7.43 15.04 -3.27
C MET A 417 6.32 16.00 -3.66
N LYS A 418 6.50 17.30 -3.39
CA LYS A 418 5.55 18.34 -3.81
C LYS A 418 5.47 18.49 -5.33
N CYS A 419 6.61 18.41 -6.02
CA CYS A 419 6.66 18.36 -7.48
C CYS A 419 5.84 17.18 -8.01
N PHE A 420 6.07 15.99 -7.43
CA PHE A 420 5.43 14.74 -7.83
C PHE A 420 3.92 14.74 -7.59
N GLU A 421 3.49 15.31 -6.46
CA GLU A 421 2.08 15.54 -6.15
C GLU A 421 1.40 16.38 -7.24
N GLU A 422 1.97 17.54 -7.55
CA GLU A 422 1.44 18.49 -8.53
C GLU A 422 1.37 17.89 -9.94
N VAL A 423 2.46 17.25 -10.38
CA VAL A 423 2.53 16.62 -11.70
C VAL A 423 1.54 15.46 -11.82
N SER A 424 1.37 14.67 -10.76
CA SER A 424 0.44 13.52 -10.77
C SER A 424 -1.03 13.92 -10.90
N LEU A 425 -1.38 15.16 -10.55
CA LEU A 425 -2.74 15.70 -10.66
C LEU A 425 -3.03 16.31 -12.04
N VAL A 426 -2.02 16.49 -12.89
CA VAL A 426 -2.20 17.03 -14.24
C VAL A 426 -3.02 16.06 -15.09
N LYS A 427 -4.16 16.53 -15.59
CA LYS A 427 -5.07 15.71 -16.41
C LYS A 427 -4.56 15.48 -17.84
N SER A 428 -3.95 16.51 -18.43
CA SER A 428 -3.41 16.49 -19.78
C SER A 428 -2.40 17.63 -19.93
N LEU A 429 -1.27 17.33 -20.54
CA LEU A 429 -0.23 18.33 -20.80
C LEU A 429 -0.67 19.35 -21.84
N GLU A 430 -1.41 18.93 -22.87
CA GLU A 430 -1.95 19.85 -23.89
C GLU A 430 -2.91 20.88 -23.29
N ILE A 431 -3.74 20.47 -22.33
CA ILE A 431 -4.67 21.39 -21.66
C ILE A 431 -3.88 22.39 -20.82
N LEU A 432 -2.88 21.91 -20.09
CA LEU A 432 -1.99 22.74 -19.28
C LEU A 432 -1.29 23.80 -20.16
N ASP A 433 -0.68 23.38 -21.27
CA ASP A 433 0.01 24.28 -22.20
C ASP A 433 -0.96 25.28 -22.82
N LYS A 434 -2.15 24.85 -23.27
CA LYS A 434 -3.18 25.75 -23.82
C LYS A 434 -3.66 26.78 -22.79
N GLU A 435 -3.83 26.40 -21.52
CA GLU A 435 -4.24 27.33 -20.46
C GLU A 435 -3.13 28.31 -20.10
N PHE A 436 -1.89 27.83 -20.08
CA PHE A 436 -0.71 28.65 -19.82
C PHE A 436 -0.49 29.69 -20.93
N GLU A 437 -0.53 29.27 -22.20
CA GLU A 437 -0.43 30.15 -23.38
C GLU A 437 -1.58 31.19 -23.44
N LYS A 438 -2.82 30.77 -23.13
CA LYS A 438 -3.98 31.69 -23.08
C LYS A 438 -3.78 32.82 -22.08
N LYS A 439 -3.11 32.55 -20.96
CA LYS A 439 -2.83 33.56 -19.93
C LYS A 439 -1.57 34.38 -20.22
N LYS A 440 -0.88 34.15 -21.36
CA LYS A 440 0.36 34.83 -21.78
C LYS A 440 1.43 34.86 -20.68
N LEU A 441 1.58 33.77 -19.95
CA LEU A 441 2.56 33.66 -18.88
C LEU A 441 3.92 33.30 -19.49
N SER A 442 4.97 34.02 -19.12
CA SER A 442 6.35 33.63 -19.43
C SER A 442 6.96 32.99 -18.19
N VAL A 443 7.25 31.69 -18.27
CA VAL A 443 8.20 31.03 -17.36
C VAL A 443 9.48 30.89 -18.16
N ASP A 444 10.53 31.59 -17.76
CA ASP A 444 11.84 31.45 -18.38
C ASP A 444 12.51 30.19 -17.83
N VAL A 445 12.62 29.18 -18.69
CA VAL A 445 13.18 27.86 -18.36
C VAL A 445 14.72 27.85 -18.51
N GLU A 446 15.31 28.87 -19.16
CA GLU A 446 16.74 28.95 -19.51
C GLU A 446 17.57 29.80 -18.53
N LEU A 447 16.95 30.46 -17.54
CA LEU A 447 17.66 31.20 -16.50
C LEU A 447 18.23 30.23 -15.45
N GLY A 448 19.43 29.73 -15.73
CA GLY A 448 20.26 29.03 -14.75
C GLY A 448 20.33 29.77 -13.42
N THR A 449 20.17 29.03 -12.33
CA THR A 449 20.56 29.34 -10.93
C THR A 449 20.99 30.79 -10.65
N SER A 450 20.10 31.78 -10.73
CA SER A 450 20.23 33.03 -9.97
C SER A 450 18.90 33.79 -9.88
N GLN A 451 18.79 34.57 -8.80
CA GLN A 451 17.60 35.21 -8.25
C GLN A 451 16.89 36.20 -9.20
N SER A 452 15.55 36.09 -9.26
CA SER A 452 14.58 37.19 -9.11
C SER A 452 13.34 36.99 -10.00
N SER A 453 12.36 36.23 -9.51
CA SER A 453 10.97 36.66 -9.58
C SER A 453 10.23 36.06 -8.38
N SER A 454 9.50 36.90 -7.64
CA SER A 454 8.75 36.55 -6.42
C SER A 454 7.59 35.55 -6.69
N TYR A 455 7.49 34.98 -7.88
CA TYR A 455 6.34 34.22 -8.37
C TYR A 455 6.55 32.69 -8.38
N CYS A 456 7.79 32.21 -8.18
CA CYS A 456 8.09 30.79 -8.05
C CYS A 456 9.01 30.59 -6.84
N ASN A 457 8.49 29.99 -5.76
CA ASN A 457 9.34 29.26 -4.85
C ASN A 457 9.87 28.05 -5.63
N ILE A 458 11.00 28.26 -6.31
CA ILE A 458 11.65 27.29 -7.20
C ILE A 458 11.97 26.04 -6.36
N ILE A 459 11.43 24.90 -6.77
CA ILE A 459 11.96 23.60 -6.36
C ILE A 459 13.38 23.56 -6.91
N ARG A 460 14.37 23.83 -6.05
CA ARG A 460 15.77 23.67 -6.40
C ARG A 460 16.07 22.17 -6.31
N TYR A 461 16.13 21.50 -7.46
CA TYR A 461 16.70 20.16 -7.50
C TYR A 461 18.17 20.30 -7.09
N ALA A 462 18.52 19.76 -5.91
CA ALA A 462 19.90 19.70 -5.49
C ALA A 462 20.66 18.84 -6.51
N SER A 463 21.81 19.34 -6.97
CA SER A 463 22.66 18.56 -7.86
C SER A 463 23.18 17.32 -7.13
N GLU A 464 23.63 16.30 -7.86
CA GLU A 464 24.24 15.12 -7.23
C GLU A 464 25.46 15.50 -6.37
N GLU A 465 26.19 16.54 -6.79
CA GLU A 465 27.33 17.09 -6.07
C GLU A 465 26.92 17.71 -4.73
N GLU A 466 25.82 18.47 -4.69
CA GLU A 466 25.31 19.06 -3.45
C GLU A 466 24.77 18.02 -2.47
N ILE A 467 24.13 16.97 -2.99
CA ILE A 467 23.68 15.84 -2.17
C ILE A 467 24.91 15.13 -1.56
N ASP A 468 25.94 14.88 -2.37
CA ASP A 468 27.16 14.24 -1.89
C ASP A 468 27.95 15.12 -0.91
N GLU A 469 27.96 16.44 -1.10
CA GLU A 469 28.55 17.39 -0.15
C GLU A 469 27.80 17.40 1.18
N ASN A 470 26.47 17.37 1.16
CA ASN A 470 25.64 17.24 2.36
C ASN A 470 25.87 15.91 3.10
N PHE A 471 26.08 14.81 2.38
CA PHE A 471 26.46 13.55 3.03
C PHE A 471 27.86 13.65 3.66
N ARG A 472 28.82 14.34 3.05
CA ARG A 472 30.14 14.54 3.64
C ARG A 472 30.06 15.37 4.92
N SER A 473 29.33 16.49 4.92
CA SER A 473 29.14 17.31 6.13
C SER A 473 28.48 16.50 7.25
N TYR A 474 27.44 15.73 6.91
CA TYR A 474 26.77 14.84 7.86
C TYR A 474 27.73 13.83 8.51
N PHE A 475 28.58 13.17 7.73
CA PHE A 475 29.55 12.20 8.27
C PHE A 475 30.64 12.87 9.11
N GLU A 476 31.11 14.06 8.71
CA GLU A 476 32.09 14.84 9.47
C GLU A 476 31.53 15.28 10.84
N HIS A 477 30.32 15.85 10.86
CA HIS A 477 29.64 16.24 12.09
C HIS A 477 29.32 15.04 12.99
N SER A 478 28.91 13.91 12.39
CA SER A 478 28.67 12.66 13.11
C SER A 478 29.95 12.14 13.78
N LYS A 479 31.09 12.22 13.10
CA LYS A 479 32.39 11.83 13.65
C LYS A 479 32.84 12.75 14.78
N GLU A 480 32.70 14.07 14.59
CA GLU A 480 33.01 15.07 15.61
C GLU A 480 32.26 14.78 16.93
N PHE A 481 30.98 14.40 16.85
CA PHE A 481 30.17 14.06 18.01
C PHE A 481 30.61 12.77 18.70
N VAL A 482 30.85 11.73 17.92
CA VAL A 482 31.33 10.43 18.43
C VAL A 482 32.67 10.58 19.16
N ASP A 483 33.52 11.51 18.72
CA ASP A 483 34.80 11.82 19.37
C ASP A 483 34.66 12.67 20.65
N GLN A 484 33.57 13.44 20.79
CA GLN A 484 33.26 14.22 22.00
C GLN A 484 32.71 13.37 23.16
N ILE A 485 32.30 12.13 22.91
CA ILE A 485 31.82 11.21 23.95
C ILE A 485 33.04 10.65 24.71
N VAL A 486 33.39 11.32 25.83
CA VAL A 486 34.60 11.02 26.63
C VAL A 486 34.42 9.83 27.58
N ASN A 487 33.19 9.53 28.03
CA ASN A 487 32.91 8.47 29.01
C ASN A 487 31.79 7.53 28.54
N GLY A 488 32.11 6.24 28.35
CA GLY A 488 31.15 5.19 28.01
C GLY A 488 31.37 4.60 26.61
N GLU A 489 32.26 3.61 26.50
CA GLU A 489 32.51 2.90 25.22
C GLU A 489 31.26 2.23 24.65
N GLU A 490 30.33 1.80 25.52
CA GLU A 490 29.03 1.21 25.15
C GLU A 490 28.11 2.25 24.49
N LEU A 491 27.99 3.43 25.10
CA LEU A 491 27.19 4.55 24.59
C LEU A 491 27.74 5.06 23.26
N LYS A 492 29.08 5.08 23.11
CA LYS A 492 29.75 5.43 21.86
C LYS A 492 29.38 4.47 20.71
N GLY A 493 29.33 3.16 20.98
CA GLY A 493 28.94 2.15 19.99
C GLY A 493 27.48 2.28 19.54
N GLN A 494 26.55 2.52 20.48
CA GLN A 494 25.13 2.68 20.17
C GLN A 494 24.86 3.97 19.37
N VAL A 495 25.52 5.07 19.74
CA VAL A 495 25.45 6.34 18.99
C VAL A 495 25.96 6.17 17.56
N VAL A 496 27.08 5.47 17.37
CA VAL A 496 27.63 5.19 16.02
C VAL A 496 26.64 4.40 15.18
N LEU A 497 26.02 3.35 15.74
CA LEU A 497 25.02 2.55 15.02
C LEU A 497 23.79 3.40 14.64
N SER A 498 23.30 4.23 15.55
CA SER A 498 22.11 5.05 15.32
C SER A 498 22.37 6.16 14.30
N LEU A 499 23.54 6.84 14.35
CA LEU A 499 23.94 7.80 13.31
C LEU A 499 24.13 7.10 11.95
N SER A 500 24.74 5.91 11.94
CA SER A 500 24.91 5.15 10.70
C SER A 500 23.58 4.69 10.12
N ALA A 501 22.63 4.27 10.95
CA ALA A 501 21.28 3.90 10.54
C ALA A 501 20.50 5.10 9.99
N LEU A 502 20.65 6.26 10.61
CA LEU A 502 20.06 7.50 10.12
C LEU A 502 20.63 7.90 8.75
N GLY A 503 21.95 7.89 8.60
CA GLY A 503 22.62 8.12 7.33
C GLY A 503 22.16 7.13 6.25
N PHE A 504 22.01 5.84 6.60
CA PHE A 504 21.49 4.81 5.69
C PHE A 504 20.08 5.13 5.20
N CYS A 505 19.19 5.51 6.13
CA CYS A 505 17.82 5.85 5.80
C CYS A 505 17.73 7.11 4.94
N MET A 506 18.56 8.12 5.21
CA MET A 506 18.65 9.33 4.37
C MET A 506 19.10 8.98 2.94
N ASP A 507 20.17 8.18 2.78
CA ASP A 507 20.65 7.73 1.46
C ASP A 507 19.58 6.91 0.72
N GLY A 508 18.89 6.01 1.43
CA GLY A 508 17.77 5.24 0.90
C GLY A 508 16.61 6.11 0.40
N LEU A 509 16.23 7.13 1.19
CA LEU A 509 15.18 8.08 0.79
C LEU A 509 15.58 8.92 -0.43
N VAL A 510 16.85 9.38 -0.53
CA VAL A 510 17.34 10.08 -1.73
C VAL A 510 17.26 9.16 -2.95
N LYS A 511 17.76 7.92 -2.83
CA LYS A 511 17.75 6.93 -3.92
C LYS A 511 16.34 6.65 -4.42
N GLU A 512 15.42 6.34 -3.51
CA GLU A 512 14.03 6.08 -3.90
C GLU A 512 13.33 7.33 -4.45
N THR A 513 13.74 8.54 -4.05
CA THR A 513 13.21 9.79 -4.65
C THR A 513 13.55 9.87 -6.13
N LYS A 514 14.79 9.51 -6.51
CA LYS A 514 15.21 9.43 -7.91
C LYS A 514 14.47 8.32 -8.67
N GLU A 515 14.19 7.18 -8.03
CA GLU A 515 13.41 6.11 -8.66
C GLU A 515 11.94 6.51 -8.89
N ILE A 516 11.33 7.22 -7.93
CA ILE A 516 10.00 7.81 -8.10
C ILE A 516 10.00 8.83 -9.24
N GLU A 517 11.02 9.69 -9.33
CA GLU A 517 11.15 10.66 -10.42
C GLU A 517 11.15 9.98 -11.80
N LYS A 518 11.98 8.95 -11.97
CA LYS A 518 12.05 8.16 -13.21
C LYS A 518 10.71 7.52 -13.55
N ALA A 519 10.03 6.95 -12.55
CA ALA A 519 8.76 6.30 -12.73
C ALA A 519 7.63 7.30 -13.05
N ILE A 520 7.58 8.48 -12.41
CA ILE A 520 6.62 9.53 -12.76
C ILE A 520 6.87 10.01 -14.19
N LYS A 521 8.13 10.21 -14.58
CA LYS A 521 8.47 10.57 -15.96
C LYS A 521 7.98 9.52 -16.96
N GLU A 522 8.13 8.23 -16.64
CA GLU A 522 7.59 7.10 -17.43
C GLU A 522 6.05 7.17 -17.54
N VAL A 523 5.33 7.42 -16.44
CA VAL A 523 3.86 7.57 -16.44
C VAL A 523 3.41 8.76 -17.29
N VAL A 524 4.01 9.94 -17.08
CA VAL A 524 3.61 11.16 -17.79
C VAL A 524 3.93 11.05 -19.29
N GLN A 525 5.06 10.43 -19.66
CA GLN A 525 5.42 10.16 -21.05
C GLN A 525 4.47 9.14 -21.70
N TRP A 526 4.07 8.10 -20.96
CA TRP A 526 3.09 7.12 -21.44
C TRP A 526 1.74 7.76 -21.76
N GLU A 527 1.33 8.73 -20.94
CA GLU A 527 0.07 9.45 -21.13
C GLU A 527 0.12 10.53 -22.20
N ASN A 528 1.32 11.04 -22.52
CA ASN A 528 1.55 12.11 -23.47
C ASN A 528 2.70 11.73 -24.44
N PRO A 529 2.50 10.73 -25.33
CA PRO A 529 3.59 10.15 -26.13
C PRO A 529 4.23 11.13 -27.12
N SER A 530 3.52 12.19 -27.51
CA SER A 530 3.98 13.20 -28.47
C SER A 530 4.70 14.39 -27.83
N SER A 531 4.75 14.48 -26.50
CA SER A 531 5.28 15.64 -25.79
C SER A 531 6.63 15.33 -25.15
N HIS A 532 7.52 16.33 -25.11
CA HIS A 532 8.74 16.25 -24.32
C HIS A 532 8.39 16.46 -22.84
N VAL A 533 8.66 15.45 -22.00
CA VAL A 533 8.30 15.49 -20.58
C VAL A 533 9.47 16.02 -19.75
N ASN A 534 9.27 17.22 -19.20
CA ASN A 534 10.10 17.79 -18.14
C ASN A 534 9.22 18.06 -16.91
N LEU A 535 9.44 17.31 -15.83
CA LEU A 535 8.61 17.40 -14.61
C LEU A 535 8.66 18.78 -13.96
N HIS A 536 9.81 19.45 -14.04
CA HIS A 536 10.01 20.78 -13.47
C HIS A 536 9.19 21.83 -14.22
N ASP A 537 9.26 21.83 -15.55
CA ASP A 537 8.46 22.72 -16.40
C ASP A 537 6.95 22.55 -16.12
N ILE A 538 6.51 21.29 -16.03
CA ILE A 538 5.11 20.97 -15.72
C ILE A 538 4.69 21.52 -14.35
N SER A 539 5.47 21.28 -13.28
CA SER A 539 5.18 21.80 -11.94
C SER A 539 5.17 23.33 -11.91
N CYS A 540 6.13 23.98 -12.57
CA CYS A 540 6.20 25.44 -12.66
C CYS A 540 4.96 26.03 -13.37
N LYS A 541 4.53 25.44 -14.48
CA LYS A 541 3.30 25.84 -15.18
C LYS A 541 2.05 25.68 -14.29
N VAL A 542 1.94 24.55 -13.58
CA VAL A 542 0.82 24.29 -12.66
C VAL A 542 0.76 25.37 -11.56
N ARG A 543 1.89 25.68 -10.92
CA ARG A 543 1.95 26.70 -9.85
C ARG A 543 1.65 28.10 -10.35
N ALA A 544 2.21 28.47 -11.50
CA ALA A 544 1.94 29.77 -12.12
C ALA A 544 0.44 29.95 -12.36
N LEU A 545 -0.26 28.90 -12.81
CA LEU A 545 -1.71 28.93 -13.00
C LEU A 545 -2.50 28.97 -11.68
N ALA A 546 -2.07 28.24 -10.65
CA ALA A 546 -2.73 28.19 -9.35
C ALA A 546 -2.66 29.53 -8.60
N ASN A 547 -1.50 30.20 -8.63
CA ASN A 547 -1.29 31.47 -7.92
C ASN A 547 -2.14 32.62 -8.49
N ILE A 548 -2.52 32.56 -9.77
CA ILE A 548 -3.42 33.55 -10.40
C ILE A 548 -4.86 33.41 -9.87
N ILE A 549 -5.28 32.20 -9.50
CA ILE A 549 -6.64 31.96 -8.97
C ILE A 549 -6.76 32.52 -7.54
N VAL A 550 -5.65 32.61 -6.81
CA VAL A 550 -5.61 33.15 -5.43
C VAL A 550 -5.43 34.67 -5.41
N ALA A 551 -4.90 35.26 -6.49
CA ALA A 551 -4.67 36.71 -6.60
C ALA A 551 -5.87 37.51 -7.17
N ASN A 552 -6.91 36.82 -7.64
CA ASN A 552 -8.22 37.39 -8.01
C ASN A 552 -9.26 37.00 -6.96
#